data_AF-A0AAD7RW01-F1
#
_entry.id   AF-A0AAD7RW01-F1
#
_cell.length_a   1.000
_cell.length_b   1.000
_cell.length_c   1.000
_cell.angle_alpha   90.00
_cell.angle_beta   90.00
_cell.angle_gamma   90.00
#
_symmetry.space_group_name_H-M   'P 1'
#
loop_
_entity.id
_entity.type
_entity.pdbx_description
1 polymer ?
#
loop_
_entity_poly.entity_id
_entity_poly.type
_entity_poly.pdbx_seq_one_letter_code
_entity_poly.pdbx_strand_id
1 'polypeptide(L)'
;MFKTINNSLDDYADAVTSYISFCEETCIPTRAVYTFNNCKPWFSAELGKLRTNKEEAYRSGDQDGYKRAKYALNKAVKTAKRRYKDKLDQPVVKQGPRRSLALFDLAVEEEDESLPLSNSFTALEALDTTLP
;
A
#
# COMPACT_ATOMS: atom_id res chain seq x y z
N MET A 1 -13.84 -8.98 39.93
CA MET A 1 -14.22 -7.59 39.65
C MET A 1 -15.63 -7.51 39.05
N PHE A 2 -15.88 -8.08 37.86
CA PHE A 2 -17.20 -8.01 37.20
C PHE A 2 -18.31 -8.88 37.82
N LYS A 3 -17.96 -10.03 38.42
CA LYS A 3 -18.93 -10.99 38.98
C LYS A 3 -19.66 -10.49 40.25
N THR A 4 -19.20 -9.39 40.85
CA THR A 4 -19.65 -8.88 42.15
C THR A 4 -20.54 -7.64 42.05
N ILE A 5 -20.71 -7.06 40.87
CA ILE A 5 -21.34 -5.73 40.69
C ILE A 5 -22.75 -5.84 40.10
N ASN A 6 -23.07 -6.96 39.43
CA ASN A 6 -24.21 -7.02 38.52
C ASN A 6 -25.25 -8.06 38.99
N ASN A 7 -26.46 -7.58 39.29
CA ASN A 7 -27.57 -8.38 39.81
C ASN A 7 -28.35 -9.11 38.70
N SER A 8 -28.11 -8.77 37.43
CA SER A 8 -28.71 -9.44 36.27
C SER A 8 -27.64 -9.92 35.28
N LEU A 9 -27.98 -10.94 34.50
CA LEU A 9 -27.12 -11.47 33.44
C LEU A 9 -26.83 -10.41 32.36
N ASP A 10 -27.81 -9.55 32.09
CA ASP A 10 -27.72 -8.50 31.09
C ASP A 10 -26.70 -7.43 31.51
N ASP A 11 -26.76 -6.97 32.75
CA ASP A 11 -25.79 -6.02 33.32
C ASP A 11 -24.36 -6.60 33.32
N TYR A 12 -24.23 -7.92 33.53
CA TYR A 12 -22.94 -8.59 33.46
C TYR A 12 -22.38 -8.64 32.02
N ALA A 13 -23.22 -8.98 31.05
CA ALA A 13 -22.82 -9.00 29.65
C ALA A 13 -22.45 -7.59 29.15
N ASP A 14 -23.19 -6.57 29.56
CA ASP A 14 -22.92 -5.16 29.21
C ASP A 14 -21.59 -4.69 29.80
N ALA A 15 -21.34 -4.95 31.10
CA ALA A 15 -20.09 -4.56 31.75
C ALA A 15 -18.85 -5.23 31.15
N VAL A 16 -18.96 -6.51 30.77
CA VAL A 16 -17.85 -7.23 30.12
C VAL A 16 -17.62 -6.71 28.71
N THR A 17 -18.68 -6.51 27.92
CA THR A 17 -18.58 -5.95 26.56
C THR A 17 -17.98 -4.54 26.58
N SER A 18 -18.43 -3.69 27.49
CA SER A 18 -17.90 -2.33 27.68
C SER A 18 -16.42 -2.33 28.02
N TYR A 19 -15.98 -3.25 28.88
CA TYR A 19 -14.56 -3.37 29.22
C TYR A 19 -13.71 -3.88 28.06
N ILE A 20 -14.23 -4.81 27.25
CA ILE A 20 -13.55 -5.27 26.03
C ILE A 20 -13.38 -4.10 25.05
N SER A 21 -14.43 -3.33 24.78
CA SER A 21 -14.37 -2.15 23.91
C SER A 21 -13.40 -1.10 24.45
N PHE A 22 -13.40 -0.86 25.77
CA PHE A 22 -12.41 0.01 26.41
C PHE A 22 -10.97 -0.47 26.18
N CYS A 23 -10.72 -1.77 26.30
CA CYS A 23 -9.42 -2.36 26.02
C CYS A 23 -9.04 -2.26 24.54
N GLU A 24 -9.99 -2.43 23.62
CA GLU A 24 -9.76 -2.23 22.19
C GLU A 24 -9.30 -0.79 21.91
N GLU A 25 -10.02 0.20 22.42
CA GLU A 25 -9.69 1.62 22.22
C GLU A 25 -8.37 2.03 22.91
N THR A 26 -8.09 1.48 24.09
CA THR A 26 -6.92 1.86 24.90
C THR A 26 -5.64 1.16 24.44
N CYS A 27 -5.72 -0.10 24.05
CA CYS A 27 -4.55 -0.91 23.69
C CYS A 27 -4.20 -0.84 22.20
N ILE A 28 -5.18 -0.57 21.32
CA ILE A 28 -4.96 -0.49 19.88
C ILE A 28 -4.85 0.99 19.47
N PRO A 29 -3.65 1.50 19.18
CA PRO A 29 -3.51 2.87 18.71
C PRO A 29 -4.22 3.03 17.36
N THR A 30 -5.34 3.76 17.35
CA THR A 30 -6.06 4.08 16.12
C THR A 30 -5.27 5.12 15.33
N ARG A 31 -4.73 4.71 14.18
CA ARG A 31 -3.98 5.60 13.29
C ARG A 31 -4.81 5.88 12.04
N ALA A 32 -5.19 7.14 11.83
CA ALA A 32 -5.75 7.59 10.56
C ALA A 32 -4.64 7.62 9.50
N VAL A 33 -4.76 6.76 8.48
CA VAL A 33 -3.88 6.77 7.30
C VAL A 33 -4.57 7.58 6.21
N TYR A 34 -4.06 8.77 5.94
CA TYR A 34 -4.50 9.59 4.81
C TYR A 34 -3.69 9.21 3.58
N THR A 35 -4.33 8.54 2.62
CA THR A 35 -3.76 8.32 1.29
C THR A 35 -4.16 9.48 0.39
N PHE A 36 -3.30 10.48 0.27
CA PHE A 36 -3.48 11.50 -0.76
C PHE A 36 -3.17 10.87 -2.11
N ASN A 37 -4.05 11.11 -3.09
CA ASN A 37 -3.77 10.82 -4.48
C ASN A 37 -2.67 11.78 -4.97
N ASN A 38 -1.42 11.57 -4.55
CA ASN A 38 -0.27 12.06 -5.28
C ASN A 38 -0.14 11.22 -6.55
N CYS A 39 -1.15 11.35 -7.43
CA CYS A 39 -1.12 10.79 -8.77
C CYS A 39 0.01 11.52 -9.47
N LYS A 40 1.19 10.89 -9.46
CA LYS A 40 2.37 11.46 -10.10
C LYS A 40 1.96 11.88 -11.52
N PRO A 41 2.35 13.07 -11.98
CA PRO A 41 1.86 13.63 -13.25
C PRO A 41 2.24 12.79 -14.47
N TRP A 42 3.22 11.89 -14.33
CA TRP A 42 3.62 10.91 -15.33
C TRP A 42 2.87 9.57 -15.23
N PHE A 43 2.07 9.35 -14.19
CA PHE A 43 1.32 8.13 -13.96
C PHE A 43 -0.03 8.18 -14.69
N SER A 44 -0.14 7.45 -15.80
CA SER A 44 -1.36 7.38 -16.60
C SER A 44 -2.28 6.23 -16.17
N ALA A 45 -3.55 6.27 -16.58
CA ALA A 45 -4.50 5.17 -16.37
C ALA A 45 -4.02 3.85 -16.98
N GLU A 46 -3.25 3.89 -18.07
CA GLU A 46 -2.64 2.71 -18.69
C GLU A 46 -1.58 2.06 -17.79
N LEU A 47 -0.78 2.86 -17.09
CA LEU A 47 0.16 2.36 -16.07
C LEU A 47 -0.59 1.75 -14.89
N GLY A 48 -1.73 2.33 -14.52
CA GLY A 48 -2.67 1.74 -13.55
C GLY A 48 -3.09 0.32 -13.94
N LYS A 49 -3.53 0.12 -15.20
CA LYS A 49 -3.89 -1.20 -15.72
C LYS A 49 -2.73 -2.20 -15.67
N LEU A 50 -1.52 -1.77 -16.06
CA LEU A 50 -0.33 -2.64 -15.98
C LEU A 50 0.02 -3.02 -14.54
N ARG A 51 -0.19 -2.11 -13.58
CA ARG A 51 -0.01 -2.40 -12.15
C ARG A 51 -1.03 -3.43 -11.68
N THR A 52 -2.31 -3.25 -12.03
CA THR A 52 -3.38 -4.21 -11.68
C THR A 52 -3.10 -5.59 -12.27
N ASN A 53 -2.73 -5.68 -13.55
CA ASN A 53 -2.37 -6.96 -14.20
C ASN A 53 -1.20 -7.66 -13.50
N LYS A 54 -0.20 -6.90 -13.02
CA LYS A 54 0.91 -7.47 -12.22
C LYS A 54 0.42 -8.01 -10.88
N GLU A 55 -0.47 -7.29 -10.20
CA GLU A 55 -1.07 -7.71 -8.93
C GLU A 55 -1.97 -8.94 -9.10
N GLU A 56 -2.74 -9.01 -10.18
CA GLU A 56 -3.56 -10.18 -10.55
C GLU A 56 -2.69 -11.40 -10.84
N ALA A 57 -1.64 -11.25 -11.66
CA ALA A 57 -0.69 -12.33 -11.93
C ALA A 57 -0.02 -12.84 -10.64
N TYR A 58 0.34 -11.92 -9.73
CA TYR A 58 0.87 -12.27 -8.41
C TYR A 58 -0.14 -13.07 -7.57
N ARG A 59 -1.39 -12.60 -7.48
CA ARG A 59 -2.46 -13.29 -6.73
C ARG A 59 -2.81 -14.65 -7.32
N SER A 60 -2.69 -14.82 -8.62
CA SER A 60 -2.97 -16.09 -9.32
C SER A 60 -1.88 -17.15 -9.11
N GLY A 61 -0.69 -16.77 -8.63
CA GLY A 61 0.45 -17.68 -8.48
C GLY A 61 1.21 -17.98 -9.79
N ASP A 62 0.81 -17.43 -10.93
CA ASP A 62 1.54 -17.57 -12.20
C ASP A 62 2.86 -16.76 -12.19
N GLN A 63 3.97 -17.46 -11.92
CA GLN A 63 5.30 -16.85 -11.86
C GLN A 63 5.75 -16.25 -13.21
N ASP A 64 5.43 -16.88 -14.33
CA ASP A 64 5.88 -16.42 -15.64
C ASP A 64 5.01 -15.28 -16.16
N GLY A 65 3.70 -15.34 -15.91
CA GLY A 65 2.79 -14.20 -16.06
C GLY A 65 3.24 -13.00 -15.24
N TYR A 66 3.63 -13.21 -13.98
CA TYR A 66 4.14 -12.16 -13.10
C TYR A 66 5.42 -11.52 -13.65
N LYS A 67 6.41 -12.31 -14.08
CA LYS A 67 7.66 -11.78 -14.66
C LYS A 67 7.38 -10.92 -15.89
N ARG A 68 6.51 -11.37 -16.79
CA ARG A 68 6.10 -10.63 -17.99
C ARG A 68 5.39 -9.32 -17.63
N ALA A 69 4.42 -9.38 -16.72
CA ALA A 69 3.68 -8.20 -16.27
C ALA A 69 4.59 -7.18 -15.55
N LYS A 70 5.50 -7.66 -14.69
CA LYS A 70 6.53 -6.83 -14.03
C LYS A 70 7.41 -6.12 -15.04
N TYR A 71 7.93 -6.84 -16.04
CA TYR A 71 8.77 -6.26 -17.08
C TYR A 71 8.02 -5.22 -17.91
N ALA A 72 6.78 -5.52 -18.31
CA ALA A 72 5.93 -4.61 -19.07
C ALA A 72 5.66 -3.30 -18.28
N LEU A 73 5.34 -3.41 -16.99
CA LEU A 73 5.14 -2.26 -16.11
C LEU A 73 6.41 -1.40 -16.01
N ASN A 74 7.56 -2.01 -15.73
CA ASN A 74 8.84 -1.28 -15.59
C ASN A 74 9.21 -0.53 -16.88
N LYS A 75 9.03 -1.16 -18.04
CA LYS A 75 9.28 -0.53 -19.34
C LYS A 75 8.36 0.66 -19.58
N ALA A 76 7.08 0.52 -19.24
CA ALA A 76 6.11 1.59 -19.40
C ALA A 76 6.37 2.76 -18.44
N VAL A 77 6.73 2.49 -17.17
CA VAL A 77 7.11 3.50 -16.17
C VAL A 77 8.34 4.28 -16.64
N LYS A 78 9.41 3.60 -17.08
CA LYS A 78 10.61 4.26 -17.62
C LYS A 78 10.26 5.18 -18.79
N THR A 79 9.40 4.72 -19.69
CA THR A 79 8.95 5.52 -20.84
C THR A 79 8.14 6.75 -20.40
N ALA A 80 7.22 6.59 -19.45
CA ALA A 80 6.38 7.68 -18.96
C ALA A 80 7.19 8.74 -18.21
N LYS A 81 8.11 8.32 -17.34
CA LYS A 81 9.07 9.21 -16.67
C LYS A 81 9.90 9.99 -17.68
N ARG A 82 10.45 9.33 -18.71
CA ARG A 82 11.22 9.98 -19.77
C ARG A 82 10.39 11.04 -20.50
N ARG A 83 9.18 10.68 -20.95
CA ARG A 83 8.26 11.64 -21.62
C ARG A 83 7.95 12.85 -20.75
N TYR A 84 7.80 12.66 -19.44
CA TYR A 84 7.54 13.75 -18.51
C TYR A 84 8.78 14.62 -18.30
N LYS A 85 9.97 14.01 -18.18
CA LYS A 85 11.24 14.73 -18.14
C LYS A 85 11.46 15.57 -19.41
N ASP A 86 11.24 14.99 -20.59
CA ASP A 86 11.34 15.71 -21.86
C ASP A 86 10.37 16.92 -21.91
N LYS A 87 9.16 16.80 -21.36
CA LYS A 87 8.20 17.92 -21.22
C LYS A 87 8.68 18.99 -20.24
N LEU A 88 9.37 18.62 -19.16
CA LEU A 88 9.93 19.55 -18.18
C LEU A 88 11.16 20.28 -18.71
N ASP A 89 11.96 19.62 -19.55
CA ASP A 89 13.18 20.18 -20.14
C ASP A 89 12.89 21.07 -21.36
N GLN A 90 11.69 20.98 -21.94
CA GLN A 90 11.22 21.96 -22.93
C GLN A 90 11.16 23.36 -22.30
N PRO A 91 11.53 24.42 -23.04
CA PRO A 91 11.47 25.80 -22.58
C PRO A 91 10.02 26.29 -22.53
N VAL A 92 9.22 25.70 -21.64
CA VAL A 92 7.91 26.19 -21.25
C VAL A 92 8.16 27.41 -20.37
N VAL A 93 7.90 28.58 -20.97
CA VAL A 93 7.92 29.92 -20.37
C VAL A 93 7.54 29.86 -18.89
N LYS A 94 8.51 30.17 -18.03
CA LYS A 94 8.42 30.54 -16.60
C LYS A 94 7.18 30.00 -15.86
N GLN A 95 7.34 28.87 -15.18
CA GLN A 95 6.48 28.55 -14.04
C GLN A 95 7.37 28.26 -12.84
N GLY A 96 7.13 28.99 -11.75
CA GLY A 96 8.01 29.17 -10.58
C GLY A 96 8.31 27.91 -9.74
N PRO A 97 8.27 27.98 -8.39
CA PRO A 97 8.89 27.01 -7.48
C PRO A 97 8.36 25.56 -7.54
N ARG A 98 7.40 25.25 -8.42
CA ARG A 98 6.87 23.91 -8.65
C ARG A 98 7.80 22.99 -9.46
N ARG A 99 8.80 23.52 -10.17
CA ARG A 99 9.76 22.71 -10.95
C ARG A 99 10.72 21.90 -10.08
N SER A 100 11.09 22.38 -8.89
CA SER A 100 12.01 21.66 -7.99
C SER A 100 11.39 20.37 -7.47
N LEU A 101 10.14 20.40 -7.01
CA LEU A 101 9.42 19.21 -6.54
C LEU A 101 9.26 18.16 -7.64
N ALA A 102 8.96 18.58 -8.87
CA ALA A 102 8.82 17.67 -10.02
C ALA A 102 10.13 16.97 -10.42
N LEU A 103 11.28 17.62 -10.22
CA LEU A 103 12.61 17.01 -10.40
C LEU A 103 12.96 16.03 -9.28
N PHE A 104 12.65 16.39 -8.02
CA PHE A 104 12.82 15.47 -6.88
C PHE A 104 11.99 14.19 -7.04
N ASP A 105 10.72 14.29 -7.47
CA ASP A 105 9.85 13.12 -7.71
C ASP A 105 10.35 12.20 -8.84
N LEU A 106 11.15 12.71 -9.78
CA LEU A 106 11.83 11.93 -10.82
C LEU A 106 13.05 11.17 -10.26
N ALA A 107 13.78 11.77 -9.30
CA ALA A 107 15.01 11.23 -8.74
C ALA A 107 14.79 10.23 -7.59
N VAL A 108 13.71 10.36 -6.82
CA VAL A 108 13.44 9.55 -5.60
C VAL A 108 13.19 8.06 -5.89
N GLU A 109 12.96 7.65 -7.15
CA GLU A 109 12.63 6.24 -7.49
C GLU A 109 13.71 5.51 -8.30
N GLU A 110 14.93 6.05 -8.41
CA GLU A 110 16.03 5.33 -9.08
C GLU A 110 16.61 4.20 -8.19
N GLU A 111 16.27 4.16 -6.90
CA GLU A 111 16.86 3.27 -5.89
C GLU A 111 16.06 1.99 -5.56
N ASP A 112 14.87 1.78 -6.11
CA ASP A 112 13.97 0.67 -5.70
C ASP A 112 14.14 -0.63 -6.54
N GLU A 113 15.35 -0.89 -7.04
CA GLU A 113 15.71 -2.09 -7.82
C GLU A 113 16.43 -3.17 -7.00
N SER A 114 16.25 -3.19 -5.68
CA SER A 114 16.87 -4.20 -4.83
C SER A 114 16.20 -4.28 -3.46
N LEU A 115 15.05 -4.92 -3.33
CA LEU A 115 14.74 -5.76 -2.16
C LEU A 115 13.60 -6.74 -2.52
N PRO A 116 13.77 -8.06 -2.31
CA PRO A 116 12.63 -8.97 -2.29
C PRO A 116 11.79 -8.61 -1.06
N LEU A 117 10.54 -8.16 -1.27
CA LEU A 117 9.55 -8.12 -0.22
C LEU A 117 9.31 -9.56 0.26
N SER A 118 10.03 -9.96 1.31
CA SER A 118 9.61 -11.02 2.21
C SER A 118 8.27 -10.56 2.78
N ASN A 119 7.18 -10.99 2.15
CA ASN A 119 5.84 -10.72 2.64
C ASN A 119 5.67 -11.40 3.99
N SER A 120 5.76 -10.61 5.06
CA SER A 120 5.42 -10.98 6.43
C SER A 120 3.93 -11.32 6.61
N PHE A 121 3.11 -11.18 5.57
CA PHE A 121 1.70 -11.56 5.61
C PHE A 121 1.45 -13.04 5.29
N THR A 122 2.38 -13.72 4.62
CA THR A 122 2.26 -15.16 4.28
C THR A 122 2.80 -16.12 5.35
N ALA A 123 3.15 -15.62 6.53
CA ALA A 123 3.71 -16.45 7.62
C ALA A 123 2.66 -16.99 8.60
N LEU A 124 1.41 -16.50 8.56
CA LEU A 124 0.37 -16.90 9.51
C LEU A 124 -0.56 -18.02 9.02
N GLU A 125 -0.55 -18.34 7.73
CA GLU A 125 -1.44 -19.37 7.17
C GLU A 125 -0.79 -20.76 7.09
N ALA A 126 0.51 -20.86 7.41
CA ALA A 126 1.27 -22.12 7.32
C ALA A 126 1.48 -22.84 8.67
N LEU A 127 0.84 -22.38 9.76
CA LEU A 127 1.01 -22.97 11.10
C LEU A 127 -0.22 -23.71 11.64
N ASP A 128 -1.31 -23.83 10.88
CA ASP A 128 -2.55 -24.48 11.36
C ASP A 128 -2.83 -25.86 10.76
N THR A 129 -1.89 -26.42 10.00
CA THR A 129 -1.96 -27.80 9.51
C THR A 129 -0.67 -28.55 9.81
N THR A 130 -0.38 -28.79 11.09
CA THR A 130 0.29 -30.00 11.60
C THR A 130 0.31 -29.91 13.12
N LEU A 131 -0.68 -30.48 13.78
CA LEU A 131 -0.44 -31.14 15.07
C LEU A 131 -1.28 -32.42 15.12
N PRO A 132 -0.72 -33.53 15.62
CA PRO A 132 -1.38 -34.84 15.69
C PRO A 132 -2.52 -34.89 16.71
#